data_AF-A0A3A0B120-F1
#
_entry.id   AF-A0A3A0B120-F1
#
_cell.length_a   1.000
_cell.length_b   1.000
_cell.length_c   1.000
_cell.angle_alpha   90.00
_cell.angle_beta   90.00
_cell.angle_gamma   90.00
#
_symmetry.space_group_name_H-M   'P 1'
#
loop_
_entity.id
_entity.type
_entity.pdbx_description
1 polymer ?
#
loop_
_entity_poly.entity_id
_entity_poly.type
_entity_poly.pdbx_seq_one_letter_code
_entity_poly.pdbx_strand_id
1 'polypeptide(L)'
;MRRNNRPTSGLPPFQQGGLDSLCGLYSIINAERIVNRSSDENAQKLFNDLIHYLSRRGLLTKFLINGIIHKEMLVILNKVVGKKRIANVEIPFRGVPNPDLTTFWKHMQSFLDGTEGRSIILGLHGYHDHWTVIEKITNRSILLYDSARIQRLPRLSCTTVYATYQRKHVLLPAQTYFLSQFADEEYCYLATRGRITGKPHEIEIWFVVHNGALYLMSGGMDKSDWVKNLLKDPNVAIRIAGQTFNATAALLEDKTIEREVRMKMTIKYNEWEGNDPSEWARTALAVGFEIKEN
;
A
#
# COMPACT_ATOMS: atom_id res chain seq x y z
N MET A 1 6.42 -7.55 -51.23
CA MET A 1 6.26 -6.07 -51.17
C MET A 1 6.63 -5.57 -49.78
N ARG A 2 7.83 -5.02 -49.62
CA ARG A 2 8.26 -4.38 -48.36
C ARG A 2 7.68 -2.97 -48.33
N ARG A 3 6.79 -2.66 -47.38
CA ARG A 3 6.40 -1.28 -47.10
C ARG A 3 7.55 -0.57 -46.37
N ASN A 4 8.27 0.24 -47.12
CA ASN A 4 9.10 1.32 -46.59
C ASN A 4 8.18 2.33 -45.88
N ASN A 5 8.12 2.31 -44.55
CA ASN A 5 7.70 3.48 -43.80
C ASN A 5 8.93 4.36 -43.58
N ARG A 6 9.07 5.39 -44.41
CA ARG A 6 9.91 6.55 -44.08
C ARG A 6 9.38 7.15 -42.76
N PRO A 7 10.25 7.59 -41.82
CA PRO A 7 9.77 8.37 -40.69
C PRO A 7 9.20 9.68 -41.23
N THR A 8 7.90 9.91 -41.00
CA THR A 8 7.27 11.21 -41.20
C THR A 8 8.04 12.23 -40.36
N SER A 9 8.62 13.21 -41.04
CA SER A 9 9.41 14.31 -40.47
C SER A 9 8.53 15.36 -39.75
N GLY A 10 7.56 14.90 -38.96
CA GLY A 10 6.72 15.73 -38.11
C GLY A 10 7.07 15.51 -36.64
N LEU A 11 7.09 16.59 -35.85
CA LEU A 11 7.18 16.47 -34.40
C LEU A 11 6.00 15.61 -33.90
N PRO A 12 6.23 14.59 -33.05
CA PRO A 12 5.15 13.77 -32.53
C PRO A 12 4.19 14.62 -31.70
N PRO A 13 2.88 14.32 -31.71
CA PRO A 13 1.91 15.05 -30.91
C PRO A 13 2.22 14.87 -29.42
N PHE A 14 1.96 15.91 -28.63
CA PHE A 14 2.03 15.80 -27.17
C PHE A 14 1.01 14.79 -26.66
N GLN A 15 1.42 13.96 -25.72
CA GLN A 15 0.51 13.04 -25.00
C GLN A 15 -0.13 13.80 -23.84
N GLN A 16 -1.39 13.50 -23.53
CA GLN A 16 -2.02 13.98 -22.29
C GLN A 16 -1.15 13.57 -21.09
N GLY A 17 -0.90 14.50 -20.15
CA GLY A 17 0.11 14.31 -19.09
C GLY A 17 1.54 14.73 -19.47
N GLY A 18 1.82 15.01 -20.75
CA GLY A 18 3.15 15.40 -21.23
C GLY A 18 3.44 16.90 -21.19
N LEU A 19 2.41 17.73 -21.01
CA LEU A 19 2.52 19.19 -20.86
C LEU A 19 2.12 19.67 -19.47
N ASP A 20 1.43 18.83 -18.71
CA ASP A 20 1.02 19.12 -17.33
C ASP A 20 1.93 18.37 -16.36
N SER A 21 1.96 18.83 -15.11
CA SER A 21 2.74 18.19 -14.04
C SER A 21 1.88 17.34 -13.10
N LEU A 22 0.82 16.70 -13.63
CA LEU A 22 -0.13 15.92 -12.82
C LEU A 22 0.45 14.63 -12.23
N CYS A 23 1.65 14.21 -12.66
CA CYS A 23 2.29 12.97 -12.21
C CYS A 23 2.33 12.78 -10.70
N GLY A 24 2.58 13.84 -9.93
CA GLY A 24 2.60 13.76 -8.47
C GLY A 24 1.24 13.39 -7.88
N LEU A 25 0.12 13.89 -8.42
CA LEU A 25 -1.21 13.50 -7.95
C LEU A 25 -1.53 12.06 -8.34
N TYR A 26 -1.22 11.69 -9.58
CA TYR A 26 -1.44 10.31 -10.03
C TYR A 26 -0.60 9.32 -9.23
N SER A 27 0.63 9.67 -8.82
CA SER A 27 1.42 8.80 -7.94
C SER A 27 0.75 8.57 -6.58
N ILE A 28 0.08 9.59 -6.03
CA ILE A 28 -0.67 9.45 -4.77
C ILE A 28 -1.89 8.55 -4.97
N ILE A 29 -2.66 8.81 -6.02
CA ILE A 29 -3.88 8.04 -6.34
C ILE A 29 -3.55 6.58 -6.64
N ASN A 30 -2.51 6.34 -7.43
CA ASN A 30 -2.04 5.01 -7.78
C ASN A 30 -1.52 4.25 -6.56
N ALA A 31 -0.75 4.92 -5.68
CA ALA A 31 -0.28 4.29 -4.47
C ALA A 31 -1.43 3.97 -3.51
N GLU A 32 -2.40 4.88 -3.32
CA GLU A 32 -3.61 4.63 -2.55
C GLU A 32 -4.40 3.45 -3.11
N ARG A 33 -4.51 3.38 -4.44
CA ARG A 33 -5.18 2.28 -5.14
C ARG A 33 -4.49 0.94 -4.90
N ILE A 34 -3.17 0.87 -4.91
CA ILE A 34 -2.44 -0.37 -4.59
C ILE A 34 -2.64 -0.74 -3.12
N VAL A 35 -2.53 0.24 -2.23
CA VAL A 35 -2.62 0.04 -0.78
C VAL A 35 -4.02 -0.47 -0.37
N ASN A 36 -5.08 0.05 -0.98
CA ASN A 36 -6.47 -0.26 -0.60
C ASN A 36 -7.23 -1.15 -1.59
N ARG A 37 -6.66 -1.45 -2.76
CA ARG A 37 -7.38 -2.05 -3.90
C ARG A 37 -8.61 -1.23 -4.33
N SER A 38 -8.50 0.10 -4.26
CA SER A 38 -9.59 1.05 -4.53
C SER A 38 -10.22 0.88 -5.92
N SER A 39 -11.55 1.03 -5.97
CA SER A 39 -12.32 1.13 -7.21
C SER A 39 -11.99 2.40 -8.00
N ASP A 40 -12.37 2.44 -9.29
CA ASP A 40 -12.22 3.64 -10.13
C ASP A 40 -12.97 4.85 -9.56
N GLU A 41 -14.15 4.61 -8.96
CA GLU A 41 -14.96 5.65 -8.32
C GLU A 41 -14.23 6.26 -7.11
N ASN A 42 -13.66 5.42 -6.25
CA ASN A 42 -12.90 5.89 -5.08
C ASN A 42 -11.63 6.64 -5.49
N ALA A 43 -10.94 6.18 -6.54
CA ALA A 43 -9.80 6.88 -7.13
C ALA A 43 -10.20 8.25 -7.70
N GLN A 44 -11.35 8.33 -8.40
CA GLN A 44 -11.87 9.59 -8.94
C GLN A 44 -12.29 10.56 -7.83
N LYS A 45 -12.90 10.06 -6.75
CA LYS A 45 -13.22 10.88 -5.57
C LYS A 45 -11.96 11.47 -4.95
N LEU A 46 -10.91 10.66 -4.77
CA LEU A 46 -9.63 11.15 -4.28
C LEU A 46 -9.02 12.19 -5.22
N PHE A 47 -9.07 11.99 -6.53
CA PHE A 47 -8.65 13.00 -7.51
C PHE A 47 -9.39 14.34 -7.31
N ASN A 48 -10.71 14.30 -7.17
CA ASN A 48 -11.52 15.49 -6.94
C ASN A 48 -11.14 16.19 -5.62
N ASP A 49 -10.97 15.43 -4.54
CA ASP A 49 -10.54 15.94 -3.23
C ASP A 49 -9.18 16.66 -3.32
N LEU A 50 -8.23 16.09 -4.07
CA LEU A 50 -6.91 16.68 -4.32
C LEU A 50 -7.00 18.00 -5.09
N ILE A 51 -7.79 18.05 -6.17
CA ILE A 51 -8.00 19.27 -6.96
C ILE A 51 -8.65 20.36 -6.11
N HIS A 52 -9.68 20.02 -5.34
CA HIS A 52 -10.35 20.96 -4.44
C HIS A 52 -9.40 21.50 -3.35
N TYR A 53 -8.57 20.64 -2.76
CA TYR A 53 -7.57 21.06 -1.79
C TYR A 53 -6.57 22.05 -2.39
N LEU A 54 -6.00 21.73 -3.55
CA LEU A 54 -5.02 22.59 -4.23
C LEU A 54 -5.64 23.93 -4.65
N SER A 55 -6.87 23.90 -5.17
CA SER A 55 -7.60 25.10 -5.57
C SER A 55 -7.86 26.02 -4.36
N ARG A 56 -8.38 25.48 -3.25
CA ARG A 56 -8.63 26.24 -2.01
C ARG A 56 -7.36 26.85 -1.40
N ARG A 57 -6.20 26.25 -1.65
CA ARG A 57 -4.90 26.76 -1.18
C ARG A 57 -4.23 27.72 -2.17
N GLY A 58 -4.83 27.98 -3.34
CA GLY A 58 -4.20 28.77 -4.39
C GLY A 58 -2.96 28.10 -5.02
N LEU A 59 -2.81 26.79 -4.85
CA LEU A 59 -1.64 26.02 -5.30
C LEU A 59 -1.86 25.35 -6.66
N LEU A 60 -3.10 25.28 -7.15
CA LEU A 60 -3.45 24.52 -8.36
C LEU A 60 -2.66 24.98 -9.60
N THR A 61 -2.55 26.29 -9.85
CA THR A 61 -1.81 26.82 -11.01
C THR A 61 -0.33 26.50 -10.93
N LYS A 62 0.30 26.75 -9.76
CA LYS A 62 1.72 26.44 -9.53
C LYS A 62 1.98 24.95 -9.77
N PHE A 63 1.08 24.11 -9.27
CA PHE A 63 1.16 22.68 -9.40
C PHE A 63 1.04 22.21 -10.86
N LEU A 64 0.06 22.69 -11.63
CA LEU A 64 -0.09 22.28 -13.03
C LEU A 64 1.13 22.63 -13.89
N ILE A 65 1.79 23.74 -13.59
CA ILE A 65 2.96 24.24 -14.32
C ILE A 65 4.26 23.58 -13.87
N ASN A 66 4.48 23.43 -12.56
CA ASN A 66 5.80 23.05 -11.99
C ASN A 66 5.80 21.71 -11.24
N GLY A 67 4.64 21.08 -11.06
CA GLY A 67 4.49 19.84 -10.30
C GLY A 67 4.51 20.01 -8.78
N ILE A 68 4.66 18.87 -8.10
CA ILE A 68 4.74 18.79 -6.63
C ILE A 68 6.20 18.67 -6.21
N ILE A 69 6.61 19.53 -5.28
CA ILE A 69 7.87 19.32 -4.55
C ILE A 69 7.64 18.39 -3.35
N HIS A 70 8.71 17.74 -2.86
CA HIS A 70 8.66 16.82 -1.72
C HIS A 70 7.87 17.34 -0.49
N LYS A 71 8.00 18.63 -0.15
CA LYS A 71 7.26 19.23 0.98
C LYS A 71 5.74 19.24 0.75
N GLU A 72 5.31 19.54 -0.47
CA GLU A 72 3.90 19.55 -0.85
C GLU A 72 3.34 18.12 -0.89
N MET A 73 4.10 17.15 -1.40
CA MET A 73 3.74 15.73 -1.39
C MET A 73 3.41 15.25 0.03
N LEU A 74 4.29 15.53 1.00
CA LEU A 74 4.08 15.14 2.39
C LEU A 74 2.85 15.82 3.01
N VAL A 75 2.60 17.09 2.67
CA VAL A 75 1.41 17.79 3.16
C VAL A 75 0.14 17.18 2.58
N ILE A 76 0.12 16.85 1.29
CA ILE A 76 -1.02 16.24 0.62
C ILE A 76 -1.31 14.85 1.19
N LEU A 77 -0.29 14.00 1.35
CA LEU A 77 -0.42 12.68 1.98
C LEU A 77 -1.00 12.78 3.40
N ASN A 78 -0.59 13.78 4.19
CA ASN A 78 -1.11 13.95 5.54
C ASN A 78 -2.50 14.59 5.63
N LYS A 79 -2.80 15.57 4.77
CA LYS A 79 -3.99 16.43 4.90
C LYS A 79 -5.16 16.01 4.03
N VAL A 80 -4.90 15.40 2.87
CA VAL A 80 -5.95 15.00 1.91
C VAL A 80 -6.15 13.49 1.96
N VAL A 81 -5.08 12.72 1.84
CA VAL A 81 -5.16 11.26 1.95
C VAL A 81 -5.45 10.89 3.40
N GLY A 82 -4.58 11.31 4.32
CA GLY A 82 -4.73 11.14 5.75
C GLY A 82 -4.74 9.68 6.20
N LYS A 83 -4.73 9.49 7.52
CA LYS A 83 -4.72 8.14 8.12
C LYS A 83 -5.90 7.29 7.66
N LYS A 84 -7.04 7.91 7.36
CA LYS A 84 -8.26 7.23 6.92
C LYS A 84 -8.11 6.46 5.61
N ARG A 85 -7.28 6.96 4.68
CA ARG A 85 -7.04 6.29 3.41
C ARG A 85 -5.74 5.50 3.43
N ILE A 86 -4.66 6.04 4.03
CA ILE A 86 -3.40 5.31 4.19
C ILE A 86 -2.99 5.46 5.64
N ALA A 87 -3.01 4.36 6.39
CA ALA A 87 -2.78 4.41 7.83
C ALA A 87 -1.34 4.86 8.16
N ASN A 88 -0.36 4.38 7.39
CA ASN A 88 1.06 4.54 7.66
C ASN A 88 1.80 5.13 6.46
N VAL A 89 2.58 6.20 6.73
CA VAL A 89 3.42 6.90 5.76
C VAL A 89 4.80 7.10 6.37
N GLU A 90 5.78 6.36 5.87
CA GLU A 90 7.16 6.42 6.34
C GLU A 90 8.08 7.02 5.27
N ILE A 91 9.17 7.66 5.70
CA ILE A 91 10.23 8.17 4.83
C ILE A 91 11.58 7.68 5.36
N PRO A 92 11.91 6.38 5.19
CA PRO A 92 13.00 5.74 5.94
C PRO A 92 14.38 6.36 5.70
N PHE A 93 14.58 6.97 4.53
CA PHE A 93 15.85 7.59 4.14
C PHE A 93 15.85 9.12 4.29
N ARG A 94 14.86 9.69 5.00
CA ARG A 94 14.86 11.12 5.30
C ARG A 94 16.05 11.48 6.19
N GLY A 95 16.88 12.41 5.73
CA GLY A 95 18.07 12.84 6.46
C GLY A 95 19.23 11.84 6.42
N VAL A 96 19.09 10.71 5.71
CA VAL A 96 20.18 9.76 5.50
C VAL A 96 21.06 10.27 4.35
N PRO A 97 22.35 10.58 4.60
CA PRO A 97 23.22 11.10 3.55
C PRO A 97 23.64 9.99 2.59
N ASN A 98 23.40 10.20 1.29
CA ASN A 98 23.91 9.37 0.18
C ASN A 98 23.83 7.85 0.40
N PRO A 99 22.66 7.27 0.73
CA PRO A 99 22.54 5.83 0.88
C PRO A 99 22.89 5.14 -0.44
N ASP A 100 23.68 4.07 -0.37
CA ASP A 100 24.07 3.35 -1.56
C ASP A 100 22.87 2.60 -2.18
N LEU A 101 22.93 2.38 -3.49
CA LEU A 101 21.85 1.75 -4.24
C LEU A 101 21.56 0.31 -3.78
N THR A 102 22.49 -0.40 -3.15
CA THR A 102 22.24 -1.76 -2.63
C THR A 102 21.44 -1.71 -1.36
N THR A 103 21.84 -0.90 -0.40
CA THR A 103 21.09 -0.72 0.85
C THR A 103 19.69 -0.20 0.58
N PHE A 104 19.57 0.87 -0.23
CA PHE A 104 18.27 1.46 -0.56
C PHE A 104 17.33 0.46 -1.24
N TRP A 105 17.84 -0.31 -2.20
CA TRP A 105 17.04 -1.29 -2.95
C TRP A 105 16.61 -2.49 -2.11
N LYS A 106 17.50 -3.02 -1.27
CA LYS A 106 17.15 -4.10 -0.34
C LYS A 106 16.07 -3.67 0.63
N HIS A 107 16.12 -2.41 1.10
CA HIS A 107 15.12 -1.88 2.00
C HIS A 107 13.74 -1.75 1.34
N MET A 108 13.67 -1.20 0.11
CA MET A 108 12.43 -1.18 -0.67
C MET A 108 11.91 -2.60 -0.95
N GLN A 109 12.81 -3.52 -1.26
CA GLN A 109 12.45 -4.92 -1.50
C GLN A 109 11.89 -5.61 -0.28
N SER A 110 12.55 -5.48 0.87
CA SER A 110 12.07 -6.05 2.13
C SER A 110 10.70 -5.52 2.53
N PHE A 111 10.44 -4.24 2.27
CA PHE A 111 9.14 -3.65 2.58
C PHE A 111 8.02 -4.18 1.68
N LEU A 112 8.28 -4.37 0.39
CA LEU A 112 7.28 -4.86 -0.57
C LEU A 112 7.15 -6.40 -0.61
N ASP A 113 8.08 -7.14 -0.01
CA ASP A 113 8.14 -8.59 -0.17
C ASP A 113 6.91 -9.29 0.44
N GLY A 114 6.11 -9.91 -0.42
CA GLY A 114 4.95 -10.74 -0.06
C GLY A 114 3.83 -10.07 0.74
N THR A 115 3.95 -8.77 1.02
CA THR A 115 3.03 -8.06 1.93
C THR A 115 2.07 -7.19 1.14
N GLU A 116 0.80 -7.56 1.19
CA GLU A 116 -0.27 -6.83 0.54
C GLU A 116 -0.58 -5.51 1.24
N GLY A 117 -1.21 -4.59 0.50
CA GLY A 117 -1.57 -3.28 1.03
C GLY A 117 -0.37 -2.40 1.33
N ARG A 118 0.75 -2.63 0.64
CA ARG A 118 1.97 -1.81 0.69
C ARG A 118 2.30 -1.27 -0.70
N SER A 119 2.79 -0.04 -0.76
CA SER A 119 3.27 0.59 -1.98
C SER A 119 4.36 1.59 -1.66
N ILE A 120 5.20 1.93 -2.65
CA ILE A 120 6.24 2.96 -2.48
C ILE A 120 6.04 4.05 -3.54
N ILE A 121 5.87 5.30 -3.12
CA ILE A 121 6.03 6.45 -4.01
C ILE A 121 7.51 6.80 -4.08
N LEU A 122 8.05 6.93 -5.28
CA LEU A 122 9.46 7.18 -5.54
C LEU A 122 9.65 8.42 -6.42
N GLY A 123 10.46 9.36 -5.94
CA GLY A 123 10.99 10.44 -6.76
C GLY A 123 12.13 9.96 -7.67
N LEU A 124 12.09 10.38 -8.93
CA LEU A 124 13.11 10.11 -9.95
C LEU A 124 13.68 11.43 -10.48
N HIS A 125 14.98 11.44 -10.75
CA HIS A 125 15.68 12.48 -11.52
C HIS A 125 16.52 11.84 -12.64
N GLY A 126 17.09 12.68 -13.51
CA GLY A 126 17.96 12.27 -14.62
C GLY A 126 17.18 12.17 -15.93
N TYR A 127 17.13 10.98 -16.53
CA TYR A 127 16.38 10.79 -17.78
C TYR A 127 14.85 10.93 -17.59
N HIS A 128 14.36 10.60 -16.40
CA HIS A 128 13.00 10.92 -15.98
C HIS A 128 13.09 11.83 -14.76
N ASP A 129 12.40 12.96 -14.82
CA ASP A 129 12.19 13.86 -13.68
C ASP A 129 10.72 13.75 -13.29
N HIS A 130 10.42 12.81 -12.38
CA HIS A 130 9.06 12.27 -12.24
C HIS A 130 8.79 11.63 -10.87
N TRP A 131 7.54 11.69 -10.43
CA TRP A 131 7.02 10.89 -9.31
C TRP A 131 6.40 9.61 -9.83
N THR A 132 6.89 8.46 -9.38
CA THR A 132 6.37 7.15 -9.80
C THR A 132 5.94 6.31 -8.59
N VAL A 133 5.30 5.17 -8.86
CA VAL A 133 4.85 4.23 -7.85
C VAL A 133 5.45 2.87 -8.12
N ILE A 134 6.05 2.27 -7.10
CA ILE A 134 6.55 0.91 -7.14
C ILE A 134 5.46 -0.02 -6.63
N GLU A 135 5.08 -0.98 -7.48
CA GLU A 135 4.21 -2.10 -7.10
C GLU A 135 5.05 -3.29 -6.65
N LYS A 136 6.11 -3.60 -7.39
CA LYS A 136 6.97 -4.76 -7.13
C LYS A 136 8.41 -4.45 -7.42
N ILE A 137 9.30 -5.08 -6.68
CA ILE A 137 10.74 -4.96 -6.89
C ILE A 137 11.40 -6.32 -6.78
N THR A 138 12.41 -6.54 -7.62
CA THR A 138 13.24 -7.74 -7.66
C THR A 138 14.69 -7.34 -7.54
N ASN A 139 15.60 -8.29 -7.37
CA ASN A 139 17.04 -8.00 -7.36
C ASN A 139 17.54 -7.31 -8.65
N ARG A 140 16.79 -7.39 -9.76
CA ARG A 140 17.23 -6.89 -11.07
C ARG A 140 16.44 -5.69 -11.57
N SER A 141 15.22 -5.47 -11.10
CA SER A 141 14.35 -4.40 -11.60
C SER A 141 13.26 -3.99 -10.63
N ILE A 142 12.88 -2.72 -10.72
CA ILE A 142 11.66 -2.15 -10.18
C ILE A 142 10.57 -2.27 -11.25
N LEU A 143 9.39 -2.76 -10.88
CA LEU A 143 8.18 -2.75 -11.68
C LEU A 143 7.30 -1.60 -11.17
N LEU A 144 6.90 -0.74 -12.09
CA LEU A 144 6.23 0.50 -11.77
C LEU A 144 4.76 0.44 -12.15
N TYR A 145 3.94 1.05 -11.30
CA TYR A 145 2.52 1.34 -11.55
C TYR A 145 2.38 2.83 -11.89
N ASP A 146 2.92 3.18 -13.05
CA ASP A 146 3.24 4.55 -13.44
C ASP A 146 2.20 5.18 -14.38
N SER A 147 1.99 6.50 -14.25
CA SER A 147 1.07 7.25 -15.12
C SER A 147 1.69 7.70 -16.45
N ALA A 148 3.03 7.75 -16.55
CA ALA A 148 3.77 8.14 -17.76
C ALA A 148 4.23 6.93 -18.60
N ARG A 149 3.59 5.76 -18.40
CA ARG A 149 3.84 4.50 -19.13
C ARG A 149 5.24 3.90 -18.93
N ILE A 150 5.98 4.35 -17.92
CA ILE A 150 7.24 3.68 -17.55
C ILE A 150 6.86 2.41 -16.78
N GLN A 151 7.06 1.24 -17.39
CA GLN A 151 6.64 -0.03 -16.75
C GLN A 151 7.72 -0.61 -15.85
N ARG A 152 9.00 -0.33 -16.13
CA ARG A 152 10.12 -1.02 -15.51
C ARG A 152 11.38 -0.18 -15.48
N LEU A 153 12.07 -0.18 -14.34
CA LEU A 153 13.42 0.37 -14.20
C LEU A 153 14.43 -0.76 -13.91
N PRO A 154 15.31 -1.09 -14.86
CA PRO A 154 16.42 -2.00 -14.60
C PRO A 154 17.37 -1.45 -13.53
N ARG A 155 17.80 -2.29 -12.58
CA ARG A 155 18.74 -1.89 -11.52
C ARG A 155 20.04 -1.32 -12.08
N LEU A 156 20.49 -1.83 -13.22
CA LEU A 156 21.71 -1.41 -13.91
C LEU A 156 21.63 0.02 -14.46
N SER A 157 20.43 0.53 -14.74
CA SER A 157 20.23 1.91 -15.20
C SER A 157 19.91 2.88 -14.06
N CYS A 158 19.85 2.41 -12.82
CA CYS A 158 19.52 3.21 -11.63
C CYS A 158 20.76 3.65 -10.86
N THR A 159 20.68 4.73 -10.09
CA THR A 159 21.71 5.22 -9.15
C THR A 159 21.03 6.04 -8.05
N THR A 160 21.67 6.21 -6.89
CA THR A 160 21.17 7.08 -5.80
C THR A 160 21.97 8.37 -5.67
N VAL A 161 22.96 8.60 -6.54
CA VAL A 161 23.92 9.71 -6.41
C VAL A 161 23.76 10.72 -7.55
N TYR A 162 24.27 10.41 -8.75
CA TYR A 162 24.14 11.26 -9.93
C TYR A 162 24.03 10.42 -11.21
N ALA A 163 23.39 10.98 -12.23
CA ALA A 163 23.16 10.30 -13.50
C ALA A 163 24.47 10.13 -14.30
N THR A 164 24.59 9.01 -15.00
CA THR A 164 25.66 8.74 -15.98
C THR A 164 25.07 8.22 -17.28
N TYR A 165 25.90 8.04 -18.31
CA TYR A 165 25.46 7.46 -19.58
C TYR A 165 24.80 6.08 -19.42
N GLN A 166 25.29 5.26 -18.49
CA GLN A 166 24.73 3.95 -18.19
C GLN A 166 23.61 4.04 -17.12
N ARG A 167 23.84 4.79 -16.04
CA ARG A 167 22.90 4.93 -14.92
C ARG A 167 22.11 6.22 -15.06
N LYS A 168 21.09 6.17 -15.92
CA LYS A 168 20.31 7.35 -16.33
C LYS A 168 19.25 7.78 -15.33
N HIS A 169 18.81 6.88 -14.44
CA HIS A 169 17.72 7.14 -13.50
C HIS A 169 18.29 7.31 -12.09
N VAL A 170 18.21 8.53 -11.57
CA VAL A 170 18.55 8.83 -10.19
C VAL A 170 17.32 8.58 -9.34
N LEU A 171 17.38 7.60 -8.46
CA LEU A 171 16.37 7.34 -7.45
C LEU A 171 16.62 8.31 -6.29
N LEU A 172 15.56 8.86 -5.69
CA LEU A 172 15.67 9.88 -4.65
C LEU A 172 15.24 9.32 -3.27
N PRO A 173 16.15 8.71 -2.49
CA PRO A 173 15.84 8.11 -1.20
C PRO A 173 15.10 9.03 -0.22
N ALA A 174 15.53 10.29 -0.08
CA ALA A 174 14.86 11.26 0.79
C ALA A 174 13.46 11.67 0.28
N GLN A 175 13.16 11.38 -0.98
CA GLN A 175 11.88 11.59 -1.65
C GLN A 175 11.23 10.23 -1.98
N THR A 176 11.33 9.27 -1.07
CA THR A 176 10.71 7.95 -1.20
C THR A 176 9.82 7.69 -0.01
N TYR A 177 8.54 7.41 -0.26
CA TYR A 177 7.51 7.24 0.76
C TYR A 177 7.02 5.80 0.77
N PHE A 178 7.10 5.18 1.94
CA PHE A 178 6.67 3.82 2.18
C PHE A 178 5.26 3.91 2.75
N LEU A 179 4.30 3.33 2.04
CA LEU A 179 2.88 3.47 2.31
C LEU A 179 2.32 2.10 2.64
N SER A 180 1.62 1.99 3.77
CA SER A 180 0.94 0.77 4.15
C SER A 180 -0.40 1.07 4.81
N GLN A 181 -1.32 0.11 4.69
CA GLN A 181 -2.61 0.17 5.37
C GLN A 181 -2.48 -0.40 6.79
N PHE A 182 -3.04 -1.58 7.07
CA PHE A 182 -3.04 -2.15 8.43
C PHE A 182 -2.04 -3.28 8.61
N ALA A 183 -1.33 -3.70 7.57
CA ALA A 183 -0.46 -4.88 7.63
C ALA A 183 0.60 -4.80 8.74
N ASP A 184 1.03 -3.58 9.07
CA ASP A 184 2.14 -3.29 9.98
C ASP A 184 1.69 -3.18 11.45
N GLU A 185 0.39 -3.11 11.72
CA GLU A 185 -0.12 -3.00 13.09
C GLU A 185 -0.11 -4.37 13.79
N GLU A 186 0.29 -4.40 15.06
CA GLU A 186 0.45 -5.65 15.81
C GLU A 186 -0.88 -6.28 16.23
N TYR A 187 -1.89 -5.48 16.55
CA TYR A 187 -3.17 -5.96 17.05
C TYR A 187 -4.33 -5.09 16.54
N CYS A 188 -5.50 -5.69 16.51
CA CYS A 188 -6.76 -5.00 16.30
C CYS A 188 -7.65 -5.18 17.53
N TYR A 189 -8.69 -4.35 17.61
CA TYR A 189 -9.75 -4.51 18.59
C TYR A 189 -11.02 -4.98 17.89
N LEU A 190 -11.52 -6.16 18.27
CA LEU A 190 -12.75 -6.73 17.75
C LEU A 190 -13.88 -6.50 18.76
N ALA A 191 -14.89 -5.72 18.36
CA ALA A 191 -16.12 -5.54 19.11
C ALA A 191 -17.25 -6.40 18.52
N THR A 192 -17.73 -7.35 19.34
CA THR A 192 -18.87 -8.22 19.06
C THR A 192 -20.07 -7.84 19.94
N ARG A 193 -21.27 -8.31 19.58
CA ARG A 193 -22.45 -8.20 20.44
C ARG A 193 -22.60 -9.47 21.28
N GLY A 194 -22.63 -9.34 22.60
CA GLY A 194 -22.83 -10.47 23.51
C GLY A 194 -24.12 -11.23 23.20
N ARG A 195 -24.02 -12.50 22.82
CA ARG A 195 -25.18 -13.31 22.37
C ARG A 195 -26.29 -13.50 23.41
N ILE A 196 -25.96 -13.37 24.70
CA ILE A 196 -26.90 -13.49 25.83
C ILE A 196 -27.32 -12.10 26.33
N THR A 197 -26.34 -11.22 26.56
CA THR A 197 -26.55 -9.93 27.23
C THR A 197 -26.94 -8.80 26.28
N GLY A 198 -26.67 -8.96 24.97
CA GLY A 198 -26.79 -7.90 23.97
C GLY A 198 -25.80 -6.75 24.12
N LYS A 199 -24.92 -6.77 25.13
CA LYS A 199 -23.94 -5.72 25.39
C LYS A 199 -22.72 -5.85 24.47
N PRO A 200 -22.05 -4.75 24.11
CA PRO A 200 -20.77 -4.81 23.40
C PRO A 200 -19.73 -5.62 24.19
N HIS A 201 -18.95 -6.43 23.48
CA HIS A 201 -17.84 -7.21 24.00
C HIS A 201 -16.62 -7.00 23.10
N GLU A 202 -15.62 -6.27 23.58
CA GLU A 202 -14.39 -5.93 22.87
C GLU A 202 -13.22 -6.79 23.35
N ILE A 203 -12.40 -7.27 22.42
CA ILE A 203 -11.12 -7.94 22.69
C ILE A 203 -9.99 -7.29 21.88
N GLU A 204 -8.77 -7.34 22.40
CA GLU A 204 -7.54 -7.09 21.66
C GLU A 204 -7.00 -8.42 21.11
N ILE A 205 -6.64 -8.47 19.83
CA ILE A 205 -6.26 -9.73 19.18
C ILE A 205 -5.34 -9.50 17.97
N TRP A 206 -4.43 -10.45 17.75
CA TRP A 206 -3.54 -10.51 16.60
C TRP A 206 -4.29 -10.74 15.29
N PHE A 207 -3.76 -10.16 14.21
CA PHE A 207 -4.38 -10.22 12.90
C PHE A 207 -3.38 -10.19 11.75
N VAL A 208 -3.81 -10.72 10.60
CA VAL A 208 -3.14 -10.52 9.32
C VAL A 208 -4.10 -10.01 8.26
N VAL A 209 -3.57 -9.29 7.27
CA VAL A 209 -4.32 -8.89 6.07
C VAL A 209 -3.96 -9.84 4.94
N HIS A 210 -4.98 -10.35 4.25
CA HIS A 210 -4.79 -11.16 3.07
C HIS A 210 -5.97 -11.03 2.12
N ASN A 211 -5.69 -10.80 0.83
CA ASN A 211 -6.67 -10.57 -0.21
C ASN A 211 -7.72 -9.49 0.10
N GLY A 212 -7.34 -8.45 0.83
CA GLY A 212 -8.23 -7.35 1.22
C GLY A 212 -9.14 -7.63 2.43
N ALA A 213 -9.08 -8.84 3.01
CA ALA A 213 -9.78 -9.20 4.23
C ALA A 213 -8.81 -9.25 5.43
N LEU A 214 -9.36 -9.08 6.63
CA LEU A 214 -8.67 -9.29 7.89
C LEU A 214 -8.91 -10.71 8.38
N TYR A 215 -7.89 -11.35 8.95
CA TYR A 215 -8.03 -12.67 9.55
C TYR A 215 -7.53 -12.68 10.98
N LEU A 216 -8.30 -13.33 11.85
CA LEU A 216 -7.99 -13.56 13.27
C LEU A 216 -7.94 -15.05 13.54
N MET A 217 -7.20 -15.47 14.57
CA MET A 217 -7.11 -16.87 14.99
C MET A 217 -7.48 -17.03 16.46
N SER A 218 -8.45 -17.90 16.74
CA SER A 218 -8.92 -18.21 18.08
C SER A 218 -8.16 -19.42 18.65
N GLY A 219 -7.25 -19.18 19.60
CA GLY A 219 -6.60 -20.28 20.35
C GLY A 219 -7.59 -21.09 21.19
N GLY A 220 -8.65 -20.44 21.70
CA GLY A 220 -9.78 -21.11 22.36
C GLY A 220 -10.78 -21.76 21.40
N MET A 221 -10.48 -21.82 20.09
CA MET A 221 -11.33 -22.39 19.05
C MET A 221 -12.74 -21.78 19.06
N ASP A 222 -13.76 -22.59 18.87
CA ASP A 222 -15.19 -22.28 18.95
C ASP A 222 -15.68 -22.00 20.39
N LYS A 223 -14.84 -22.20 21.40
CA LYS A 223 -15.19 -21.97 22.80
C LYS A 223 -15.04 -20.51 23.22
N SER A 224 -14.23 -19.73 22.50
CA SER A 224 -14.01 -18.30 22.76
C SER A 224 -15.32 -17.51 22.65
N ASP A 225 -15.58 -16.61 23.59
CA ASP A 225 -16.84 -15.86 23.61
C ASP A 225 -17.06 -14.98 22.38
N TRP A 226 -16.00 -14.37 21.85
CA TRP A 226 -16.08 -13.58 20.62
C TRP A 226 -16.46 -14.43 19.40
N VAL A 227 -16.01 -15.69 19.32
CA VAL A 227 -16.41 -16.63 18.27
C VAL A 227 -17.88 -17.03 18.44
N LYS A 228 -18.30 -17.38 19.66
CA LYS A 228 -19.71 -17.69 19.94
C LYS A 228 -20.65 -16.51 19.66
N ASN A 229 -20.17 -15.28 19.89
CA ASN A 229 -20.92 -14.08 19.59
C ASN A 229 -21.07 -13.86 18.08
N LEU A 230 -19.98 -13.96 17.30
CA LEU A 230 -20.05 -13.75 15.84
C LEU A 230 -20.84 -14.85 15.11
N LEU A 231 -20.90 -16.08 15.65
CA LEU A 231 -21.74 -17.14 15.09
C LEU A 231 -23.23 -16.83 15.25
N LYS A 232 -23.60 -15.95 16.21
CA LYS A 232 -24.98 -15.49 16.40
C LYS A 232 -25.28 -14.21 15.63
N ASP A 233 -24.35 -13.27 15.59
CA ASP A 233 -24.44 -12.03 14.82
C ASP A 233 -23.07 -11.73 14.18
N PRO A 234 -22.91 -11.95 12.87
CA PRO A 234 -21.63 -11.77 12.19
C PRO A 234 -21.27 -10.31 11.96
N ASN A 235 -22.16 -9.35 12.26
CA ASN A 235 -21.86 -7.93 12.13
C ASN A 235 -21.05 -7.46 13.33
N VAL A 236 -19.83 -7.00 13.05
CA VAL A 236 -18.88 -6.61 14.07
C VAL A 236 -18.28 -5.24 13.74
N ALA A 237 -17.65 -4.63 14.75
CA ALA A 237 -16.78 -3.50 14.52
C ALA A 237 -15.32 -3.89 14.79
N ILE A 238 -14.43 -3.51 13.89
CA ILE A 238 -12.99 -3.70 14.03
C ILE A 238 -12.33 -2.33 14.15
N ARG A 239 -11.45 -2.19 15.13
CA ARG A 239 -10.65 -0.98 15.31
C ARG A 239 -9.16 -1.25 15.18
N ILE A 240 -8.50 -0.55 14.26
CA ILE A 240 -7.06 -0.66 13.96
C ILE A 240 -6.48 0.76 13.78
N ALA A 241 -5.31 1.05 14.36
CA ALA A 241 -4.65 2.35 14.24
C ALA A 241 -5.56 3.57 14.54
N GLY A 242 -6.51 3.41 15.49
CA GLY A 242 -7.49 4.44 15.88
C GLY A 242 -8.67 4.61 14.92
N GLN A 243 -8.79 3.78 13.89
CA GLN A 243 -9.90 3.80 12.93
C GLN A 243 -10.84 2.63 13.18
N THR A 244 -12.14 2.89 13.11
CA THR A 244 -13.18 1.87 13.33
C THR A 244 -13.93 1.59 12.03
N PHE A 245 -14.08 0.31 11.72
CA PHE A 245 -14.74 -0.20 10.53
C PHE A 245 -15.87 -1.16 10.93
N ASN A 246 -16.96 -1.13 10.18
CA ASN A 246 -17.93 -2.22 10.25
C ASN A 246 -17.41 -3.37 9.38
N ALA A 247 -17.55 -4.59 9.85
CA ALA A 247 -17.15 -5.78 9.12
C ALA A 247 -18.18 -6.90 9.26
N THR A 248 -18.14 -7.84 8.31
CA THR A 248 -18.86 -9.11 8.42
C THR A 248 -17.86 -10.23 8.66
N ALA A 249 -18.10 -11.00 9.72
CA ALA A 249 -17.25 -12.12 10.11
C ALA A 249 -17.77 -13.44 9.53
N ALA A 250 -16.87 -14.33 9.13
CA ALA A 250 -17.17 -15.69 8.70
C ALA A 250 -16.04 -16.64 9.11
N LEU A 251 -16.37 -17.90 9.44
CA LEU A 251 -15.35 -18.93 9.63
C LEU A 251 -14.61 -19.16 8.32
N LEU A 252 -13.29 -19.35 8.40
CA LEU A 252 -12.49 -19.60 7.21
C LEU A 252 -12.55 -21.08 6.82
N GLU A 253 -13.27 -21.38 5.73
CA GLU A 253 -13.47 -22.75 5.23
C GLU A 253 -12.49 -23.13 4.10
N ASP A 254 -12.06 -22.15 3.29
CA ASP A 254 -11.11 -22.39 2.18
C ASP A 254 -9.73 -22.78 2.72
N LYS A 255 -9.35 -24.04 2.49
CA LYS A 255 -8.08 -24.61 2.99
C LYS A 255 -6.83 -24.01 2.35
N THR A 256 -6.93 -23.48 1.14
CA THR A 256 -5.82 -22.80 0.47
C THR A 256 -5.54 -21.47 1.16
N ILE A 257 -6.60 -20.66 1.33
CA ILE A 257 -6.54 -19.38 2.03
C ILE A 257 -6.14 -19.59 3.50
N GLU A 258 -6.70 -20.60 4.16
CA GLU A 258 -6.37 -20.94 5.56
C GLU A 258 -4.88 -21.22 5.74
N ARG A 259 -4.27 -22.00 4.84
CA ARG A 259 -2.84 -22.28 4.90
C ARG A 259 -2.00 -21.02 4.74
N GLU A 260 -2.37 -20.13 3.82
CA GLU A 260 -1.65 -18.87 3.59
C GLU A 260 -1.78 -17.92 4.78
N VAL A 261 -2.98 -17.79 5.34
CA VAL A 261 -3.26 -16.99 6.54
C VAL A 261 -2.46 -17.49 7.73
N ARG A 262 -2.45 -18.81 7.98
CA ARG A 262 -1.67 -19.41 9.08
C ARG A 262 -0.19 -19.13 8.93
N MET A 263 0.38 -19.33 7.74
CA MET A 263 1.80 -19.02 7.52
C MET A 263 2.10 -17.53 7.69
N LYS A 264 1.22 -16.63 7.23
CA LYS A 264 1.37 -15.19 7.45
C LYS A 264 1.35 -14.85 8.95
N MET A 265 0.44 -15.45 9.73
CA MET A 265 0.39 -15.28 11.19
C MET A 265 1.68 -15.77 11.84
N THR A 266 2.15 -16.96 11.48
CA THR A 266 3.41 -17.52 11.98
C THR A 266 4.60 -16.61 11.73
N ILE A 267 4.74 -16.10 10.51
CA ILE A 267 5.83 -15.19 10.15
C ILE A 267 5.71 -13.86 10.91
N LYS A 268 4.52 -13.27 10.95
CA LYS A 268 4.30 -11.95 11.55
C LYS A 268 4.54 -11.95 13.07
N TYR A 269 4.13 -13.01 13.77
CA TYR A 269 4.19 -13.11 15.23
C TYR A 269 5.29 -14.05 15.74
N ASN A 270 6.14 -14.56 14.85
CA ASN A 270 7.24 -15.47 15.17
C ASN A 270 6.78 -16.74 15.94
N GLU A 271 5.63 -17.30 15.53
CA GLU A 271 4.97 -18.45 16.17
C GLU A 271 5.49 -19.78 15.60
N TRP A 272 6.73 -20.12 15.93
CA TRP A 272 7.45 -21.31 15.47
C TRP A 272 7.81 -22.27 16.62
N GLU A 273 7.73 -23.57 16.33
CA GLU A 273 8.25 -24.68 17.15
C GLU A 273 9.36 -25.39 16.37
N GLY A 274 10.61 -24.93 16.54
CA GLY A 274 11.72 -25.40 15.70
C GLY A 274 11.56 -24.90 14.25
N ASN A 275 11.41 -25.82 13.30
CA ASN A 275 11.22 -25.49 11.88
C ASN A 275 9.75 -25.51 11.44
N ASP A 276 8.84 -25.88 12.34
CA ASP A 276 7.41 -26.01 12.04
C ASP A 276 6.60 -24.89 12.71
N PRO A 277 5.44 -24.49 12.17
CA PRO A 277 4.53 -23.58 12.87
C PRO A 277 4.10 -24.12 14.24
N SER A 278 3.93 -23.24 15.23
CA SER A 278 3.51 -23.61 16.59
C SER A 278 2.17 -24.35 16.63
N GLU A 279 1.87 -25.05 17.73
CA GLU A 279 0.58 -25.73 17.91
C GLU A 279 -0.60 -24.75 17.71
N TRP A 280 -0.49 -23.54 18.26
CA TRP A 280 -1.46 -22.48 18.06
C TRP A 280 -1.61 -22.14 16.58
N ALA A 281 -0.51 -21.88 15.87
CA ALA A 281 -0.53 -21.53 14.45
C ALA A 281 -1.13 -22.66 13.58
N ARG A 282 -0.96 -23.92 13.97
CA ARG A 282 -1.51 -25.09 13.26
C ARG A 282 -2.99 -25.33 13.55
N THR A 283 -3.45 -25.09 14.77
CA THR A 283 -4.76 -25.58 15.24
C THR A 283 -5.80 -24.50 15.47
N ALA A 284 -5.41 -23.27 15.84
CA ALA A 284 -6.33 -22.21 16.21
C ALA A 284 -7.37 -21.93 15.11
N LEU A 285 -8.61 -21.67 15.48
CA LEU A 285 -9.71 -21.48 14.53
C LEU A 285 -9.55 -20.15 13.79
N ALA A 286 -9.38 -20.20 12.47
CA ALA A 286 -9.26 -19.02 11.63
C ALA A 286 -10.64 -18.43 11.27
N VAL A 287 -10.77 -17.11 11.39
CA VAL A 287 -11.99 -16.35 11.09
C VAL A 287 -11.62 -15.18 10.18
N GLY A 288 -12.31 -15.06 9.06
CA GLY A 288 -12.18 -13.95 8.12
C GLY A 288 -13.16 -12.82 8.43
N PHE A 289 -12.74 -11.59 8.13
CA PHE A 289 -13.50 -10.37 8.35
C PHE A 289 -13.40 -9.48 7.11
N GLU A 290 -14.54 -9.31 6.45
CA GLU A 290 -14.66 -8.43 5.30
C GLU A 290 -15.08 -7.04 5.78
N ILE A 291 -14.22 -6.05 5.56
CA ILE A 291 -14.52 -4.64 5.89
C ILE A 291 -15.58 -4.14 4.92
N LYS A 292 -16.66 -3.57 5.45
CA LYS A 292 -17.68 -2.91 4.65
C LYS A 292 -17.18 -1.51 4.27
N GLU A 293 -17.25 -1.19 2.98
CA GLU A 293 -17.06 0.19 2.53
C GLU A 293 -18.18 1.06 3.09
N ASN A 294 -17.82 2.23 3.65
CA ASN A 294 -18.75 3.25 4.14
C ASN A 294 -19.04 4.28 3.05
#